data_AF-A0A917FTP3-F1
#
_entry.id   AF-A0A917FTP3-F1
#
_cell.length_a   1.000
_cell.length_b   1.000
_cell.length_c   1.000
_cell.angle_alpha   90.00
_cell.angle_beta   90.00
_cell.angle_gamma   90.00
#
_symmetry.space_group_name_H-M   'P 1'
#
loop_
_entity.id
_entity.type
_entity.pdbx_description
1 polymer ?
#
loop_
_entity_poly.entity_id
_entity_poly.type
_entity_poly.pdbx_seq_one_letter_code
_entity_poly.pdbx_strand_id
1 'polypeptide(L)' 'MNMHIIFFHGQESGPDGGKIRALASLATDLSCTYESVDYRDLPDHPDKRVERLMARISACDDDIILVGSSVVY' A
#
# COMPACT_ATOMS: atom_id res chain seq x y z
N MET A 1 -16.83 1.75 12.08
CA MET A 1 -15.38 1.48 12.00
C MET A 1 -14.98 1.84 10.59
N ASN A 2 -14.12 2.85 10.44
CA ASN A 2 -13.55 3.21 9.16
C ASN A 2 -12.25 2.43 9.02
N MET A 3 -12.08 1.74 7.90
CA MET A 3 -10.93 0.87 7.64
C MET A 3 -10.20 1.38 6.41
N HIS A 4 -8.90 1.58 6.55
CA HIS A 4 -8.02 2.09 5.50
C HIS A 4 -7.02 1.03 5.07
N ILE A 5 -6.98 0.73 3.77
CA ILE A 5 -6.07 -0.26 3.21
C ILE A 5 -4.88 0.44 2.55
N ILE A 6 -3.67 0.15 3.02
CA ILE A 6 -2.43 0.65 2.41
C ILE A 6 -1.79 -0.49 1.64
N PHE A 7 -1.79 -0.39 0.31
CA PHE A 7 -1.09 -1.29 -0.58
C PHE A 7 0.39 -0.90 -0.68
N PHE A 8 1.27 -1.87 -0.46
CA PHE A 8 2.70 -1.72 -0.65
C PHE A 8 3.20 -2.68 -1.75
N HIS A 9 3.48 -2.12 -2.93
CA HIS A 9 3.82 -2.91 -4.12
C HIS A 9 5.26 -3.44 -4.09
N GLY A 10 5.50 -4.58 -4.74
CA GLY A 10 6.85 -5.08 -5.02
C GLY A 10 7.55 -4.29 -6.14
N GLN A 11 8.87 -4.45 -6.27
CA GLN A 11 9.73 -3.67 -7.17
C GLN A 11 9.23 -3.61 -8.62
N GLU A 12 8.78 -4.74 -9.17
CA GLU A 12 8.39 -4.86 -10.59
C GLU A 12 6.94 -4.46 -10.91
N SER A 13 6.06 -4.33 -9.90
CA SER A 13 4.61 -4.28 -10.12
C SER A 13 4.02 -2.88 -10.17
N GLY A 14 4.70 -1.89 -9.56
CA GLY A 14 4.22 -0.52 -9.43
C GLY A 14 2.92 -0.39 -8.60
N PRO A 15 2.46 0.85 -8.35
CA PRO A 15 1.28 1.12 -7.50
C PRO A 15 -0.03 0.60 -8.11
N ASP A 16 -0.10 0.46 -9.44
CA ASP A 16 -1.30 -0.02 -10.15
C ASP A 16 -1.19 -1.48 -10.61
N GLY A 17 -0.36 -2.29 -9.94
CA GLY A 17 -0.17 -3.70 -10.28
C GLY A 17 -1.49 -4.49 -10.27
N GLY A 18 -1.60 -5.55 -11.08
CA GLY A 18 -2.84 -6.30 -11.27
C GLY A 18 -3.49 -6.81 -9.97
N LYS A 19 -2.68 -7.24 -8.98
CA LYS A 19 -3.18 -7.66 -7.66
C LYS A 19 -3.74 -6.50 -6.85
N ILE A 20 -3.12 -5.32 -6.92
CA ILE A 20 -3.59 -4.13 -6.21
C ILE A 20 -4.92 -3.68 -6.81
N ARG A 21 -5.04 -3.62 -8.14
CA ARG A 21 -6.31 -3.29 -8.81
C ARG A 21 -7.43 -4.25 -8.43
N ALA A 22 -7.14 -5.55 -8.39
CA ALA A 22 -8.13 -6.56 -7.99
C ALA A 22 -8.60 -6.36 -6.53
N LEU A 23 -7.68 -6.09 -5.60
CA LEU A 23 -8.00 -5.87 -4.19
C LEU A 23 -8.63 -4.50 -3.91
N ALA A 24 -8.29 -3.47 -4.69
CA ALA A 24 -8.89 -2.14 -4.62
C ALA A 24 -10.39 -2.16 -4.99
N SER A 25 -10.78 -3.01 -5.95
CA SER A 25 -12.19 -3.25 -6.26
C SER A 25 -12.93 -3.79 -5.03
N LEU A 26 -12.36 -4.81 -4.37
CA LEU A 26 -12.96 -5.40 -3.17
C LEU A 26 -13.01 -4.43 -1.99
N ALA A 27 -11.98 -3.60 -1.80
CA ALA A 27 -11.96 -2.55 -0.79
C ALA A 27 -13.14 -1.58 -0.97
N THR A 28 -13.41 -1.19 -2.21
CA THR A 28 -14.55 -0.33 -2.56
C THR A 28 -15.88 -1.00 -2.23
N ASP A 29 -16.04 -2.29 -2.58
CA ASP A 29 -17.25 -3.06 -2.28
C ASP A 29 -17.51 -3.20 -0.78
N LEU A 30 -16.44 -3.24 0.02
CA LEU A 30 -16.48 -3.31 1.49
C LEU A 30 -16.62 -1.93 2.16
N SER A 31 -16.76 -0.85 1.39
CA SER A 31 -16.78 0.53 1.91
C SER A 31 -15.51 0.93 2.69
N CYS A 32 -14.38 0.30 2.38
CA CYS A 32 -13.07 0.67 2.90
C CYS A 32 -12.44 1.76 2.02
N THR A 33 -11.68 2.65 2.64
CA THR A 33 -10.79 3.55 1.89
C THR A 33 -9.48 2.82 1.59
N TYR A 34 -8.76 3.24 0.54
CA TYR A 34 -7.48 2.62 0.22
C TYR A 34 -6.52 3.60 -0.45
N GLU A 35 -5.24 3.28 -0.37
CA GLU A 35 -4.18 3.91 -1.14
C GLU A 35 -3.15 2.88 -1.60
N SER A 36 -2.42 3.22 -2.67
CA SER A 36 -1.28 2.44 -3.12
C SER A 36 -0.05 3.34 -3.15
N VAL A 37 0.93 3.02 -2.29
CA VAL A 37 2.12 3.85 -2.13
C VAL A 37 3.09 3.55 -3.27
N ASP A 38 3.49 4.57 -4.02
CA ASP A 38 4.47 4.44 -5.10
C ASP A 38 5.90 4.40 -4.54
N TYR A 39 6.66 3.39 -4.94
CA TYR A 39 8.06 3.16 -4.58
C TYR A 39 8.99 3.03 -5.79
N ARG A 40 8.52 3.35 -7.01
CA ARG A 40 9.34 3.23 -8.23
C ARG A 40 10.59 4.11 -8.21
N ASP A 41 10.58 5.17 -7.41
CA ASP A 41 11.73 6.06 -7.15
C ASP A 41 12.71 5.52 -6.10
N LEU A 42 12.39 4.40 -5.44
CA LEU A 42 13.17 3.79 -4.37
C LEU A 42 13.49 2.29 -4.62
N PRO A 43 13.99 1.90 -5.81
CA PRO A 43 14.16 0.48 -6.16
C PRO A 43 15.14 -0.26 -5.25
N ASP A 44 16.20 0.42 -4.77
CA ASP A 44 17.28 -0.16 -3.96
C ASP A 44 17.38 0.49 -2.56
N HIS A 45 16.30 1.12 -2.10
CA HIS A 45 16.27 1.88 -0.83
C HIS A 45 15.16 1.41 0.12
N PRO A 46 15.31 0.22 0.70
CA PRO A 46 14.25 -0.37 1.51
C PRO A 46 13.98 0.35 2.83
N ASP A 47 15.03 0.90 3.42
CA ASP A 47 14.95 1.84 4.54
C ASP A 47 14.00 2.99 4.22
N LYS A 48 14.18 3.64 3.07
CA LYS A 48 13.32 4.76 2.64
C LYS A 48 11.91 4.31 2.31
N ARG A 49 11.72 3.08 1.80
CA ARG A 49 10.39 2.51 1.56
C ARG A 49 9.64 2.32 2.88
N VAL A 50 10.32 1.83 3.93
CA VAL A 50 9.76 1.70 5.28
C VAL A 50 9.43 3.07 5.86
N GLU A 51 10.33 4.06 5.77
CA GLU A 51 10.06 5.42 6.25
C GLU A 51 8.82 6.03 5.59
N ARG A 52 8.70 5.88 4.26
CA ARG A 52 7.52 6.34 3.52
C ARG A 52 6.25 5.62 3.98
N LEU A 53 6.30 4.30 4.17
CA LEU A 53 5.16 3.54 4.69
C LEU A 53 4.74 4.02 6.09
N MET A 54 5.70 4.21 6.99
CA MET A 54 5.46 4.70 8.35
C MET A 54 4.85 6.11 8.36
N ALA A 55 5.27 6.98 7.45
CA ALA A 55 4.67 8.30 7.28
C ALA A 55 3.21 8.23 6.80
N ARG A 56 2.86 7.24 5.96
CA ARG A 56 1.46 7.01 5.54
C ARG A 56 0.60 6.48 6.68
N ILE A 57 1.12 5.50 7.42
CA ILE A 57 0.48 4.93 8.61
C ILE A 57 0.19 6.02 9.65
N SER A 58 1.18 6.87 9.93
CA SER A 58 1.05 7.92 10.96
C SER A 58 0.11 9.06 10.57
N ALA A 59 -0.25 9.18 9.29
CA ALA A 59 -1.15 10.20 8.77
C ALA A 59 -2.61 9.72 8.66
N CYS A 60 -2.90 8.49 9.11
CA CYS A 60 -4.21 7.87 9.04
C CYS A 60 -4.75 7.65 10.46
N ASP A 61 -5.94 8.19 10.72
CA ASP A 61 -6.63 8.06 12.02
C ASP A 61 -7.56 6.83 12.09
N ASP A 62 -7.68 6.07 11.00
CA ASP A 62 -8.56 4.91 10.83
C ASP A 62 -7.85 3.59 11.21
N ASP A 63 -8.62 2.49 11.34
CA ASP A 63 -8.03 1.15 11.49
C ASP A 63 -7.32 0.73 10.19
N ILE A 64 -6.02 0.49 10.26
CA ILE A 64 -5.19 0.23 9.08
C ILE A 64 -5.06 -1.27 8.79
N ILE A 65 -5.23 -1.62 7.52
CA ILE A 65 -4.81 -2.91 6.96
C ILE A 65 -3.64 -2.68 6.00
N LEU A 66 -2.52 -3.35 6.26
CA LEU A 66 -1.37 -3.37 5.36
C LEU A 66 -1.45 -4.58 4.42
N VAL A 67 -1.36 -4.33 3.10
CA VAL A 67 -1.44 -5.39 2.09
C VAL A 67 -0.25 -5.34 1.13
N GLY A 68 0.53 -6.44 1.12
CA GLY A 68 1.76 -6.56 0.34
C GLY A 68 1.71 -7.62 -0.74
N SER A 69 2.43 -7.40 -1.84
CA SER A 69 2.65 -8.42 -2.87
C SER A 69 4.13 -8.60 -3.20
N SER A 70 4.65 -9.80 -2.89
CA SER A 70 6.02 -10.25 -3.15
C SER A 70 7.10 -9.47 -2.39
N VAL A 71 8.35 -9.93 -2.52
CA VAL A 71 9.52 -9.50 -1.75
C VAL A 71 9.63 -7.97 -1.67
N VAL A 72 9.63 -7.53 -0.41
CA VAL A 72 9.91 -6.17 0.04
C VAL A 72 11.19 -6.33 0.85
N TYR A 73 12.35 -6.27 0.18
CA TYR A 73 13.64 -6.15 0.88
C TYR A 73 14.21 -4.79 0.66
#